data_AF-V5F0U1-F1
#
_entry.id   AF-V5F0U1-F1
#
_cell.length_a   1.000
_cell.length_b   1.000
_cell.length_c   1.000
_cell.angle_alpha   90.00
_cell.angle_beta   90.00
_cell.angle_gamma   90.00
#
_symmetry.space_group_name_H-M   'P 1'
#
loop_
_entity.id
_entity.type
_entity.pdbx_description
1 polymer ?
#
loop_
_entity_poly.entity_id
_entity_poly.type
_entity_poly.pdbx_seq_one_letter_code
_entity_poly.pdbx_strand_id
1 'polypeptide(L)' 'MHIQQGLMVKPISLGANSSAYPLYEIETIVAARISGKSDEEIKQLVSELMKKRSEVY' A
#
# COMPACT_ATOMS: atom_id res chain seq x y z
N MET A 1 -19.27 -0.70 3.78
CA MET A 1 -18.30 0.34 3.35
C MET A 1 -16.96 0.07 4.05
N HIS A 2 -16.03 -0.67 3.43
CA HIS A 2 -14.81 -1.20 4.08
C HIS A 2 -13.53 -0.49 3.58
N ILE A 3 -13.56 0.84 3.49
CA ILE A 3 -12.40 1.65 3.04
C ILE A 3 -11.60 2.19 4.26
N GLN A 4 -12.16 2.09 5.48
CA GLN A 4 -11.64 2.71 6.70
C GLN A 4 -10.53 1.93 7.45
N GLN A 5 -10.08 0.77 6.98
CA GLN A 5 -9.27 -0.12 7.81
C GLN A 5 -7.75 0.03 7.65
N GLY A 6 -7.25 1.06 6.96
CA GLY A 6 -5.80 1.28 6.85
C GLY A 6 -5.04 0.13 6.17
N LEU A 7 -5.74 -0.68 5.36
CA LEU A 7 -5.21 -1.83 4.63
C LEU A 7 -4.54 -1.46 3.30
N MET A 8 -4.35 -0.17 3.02
CA MET A 8 -3.76 0.31 1.78
C MET A 8 -2.60 1.24 2.08
N VAL A 9 -1.55 1.14 1.26
CA VAL A 9 -0.43 2.10 1.22
C VAL A 9 -0.96 3.53 1.18
N LYS A 10 -0.27 4.47 1.82
CA LYS A 10 -0.58 5.90 1.70
C LYS A 10 -0.46 6.30 0.23
N PRO A 11 -1.50 6.91 -0.37
CA PRO A 11 -1.43 7.39 -1.73
C PRO A 11 -0.28 8.37 -1.89
N ILE A 12 0.37 8.33 -3.06
CA ILE A 12 1.34 9.35 -3.44
C ILE A 12 0.60 10.50 -4.11
N SER A 13 0.69 11.68 -3.53
CA SER A 13 0.16 12.89 -4.15
C SER A 13 1.04 13.26 -5.34
N LEU A 14 0.55 13.01 -6.56
CA LEU A 14 1.22 13.34 -7.81
C LEU A 14 0.96 14.80 -8.26
N GLY A 15 0.16 15.56 -7.51
CA GLY A 15 -0.18 16.95 -7.82
C GLY A 15 -1.60 17.34 -7.40
N ALA A 16 -2.10 18.43 -8.00
CA ALA A 16 -3.20 19.29 -7.52
C ALA A 16 -4.41 18.60 -6.89
N ASN A 17 -4.81 17.41 -7.34
CA ASN A 17 -5.80 16.55 -6.67
C ASN A 17 -5.60 15.05 -7.01
N SER A 18 -4.42 14.65 -7.49
CA SER A 18 -4.18 13.28 -7.94
C SER A 18 -3.41 12.49 -6.91
N SER A 19 -4.08 11.50 -6.34
CA SER A 19 -3.48 10.44 -5.53
C SER A 19 -3.23 9.24 -6.44
N ALA A 20 -1.96 8.92 -6.69
CA ALA A 20 -1.60 7.70 -7.40
C ALA A 20 -1.18 6.63 -6.40
N TYR A 21 -1.32 5.38 -6.83
CA TYR A 21 -0.83 4.22 -6.11
C TYR A 21 0.12 3.49 -7.05
N PRO A 22 1.34 3.13 -6.60
CA PRO A 22 2.23 2.31 -7.40
C PRO A 22 1.57 0.96 -7.66
N LEU A 23 1.46 0.57 -8.95
CA LEU A 23 0.77 -0.65 -9.36
C LEU A 23 1.35 -1.87 -8.64
N TYR A 24 2.68 -1.97 -8.59
CA TYR A 24 3.43 -3.02 -7.90
C TYR A 24 3.06 -3.16 -6.40
N GLU A 25 2.85 -2.05 -5.70
CA GLU A 25 2.47 -2.06 -4.28
C GLU A 25 1.03 -2.56 -4.10
N ILE A 26 0.11 -2.10 -4.96
CA ILE A 26 -1.29 -2.54 -4.92
C ILE A 26 -1.38 -4.02 -5.27
N GLU A 27 -0.69 -4.50 -6.30
CA GLU A 27 -0.66 -5.91 -6.68
C GLU A 27 -0.14 -6.79 -5.54
N THR A 28 0.92 -6.35 -4.86
CA THR A 28 1.50 -7.05 -3.72
C THR A 28 0.53 -7.14 -2.53
N ILE A 29 -0.17 -6.04 -2.21
CA ILE A 29 -1.19 -6.00 -1.15
C ILE A 29 -2.40 -6.85 -1.52
N VAL A 30 -2.86 -6.79 -2.77
CA VAL A 30 -3.99 -7.57 -3.27
C VAL A 30 -3.64 -9.06 -3.26
N ALA A 31 -2.46 -9.45 -3.70
CA ALA A 31 -1.98 -10.83 -3.64
C ALA A 31 -1.86 -11.34 -2.19
N ALA A 32 -1.35 -10.51 -1.27
CA ALA A 32 -1.31 -10.81 0.16
C ALA A 32 -2.71 -11.02 0.74
N ARG A 33 -3.67 -10.18 0.33
CA ARG A 33 -5.07 -10.26 0.78
C ARG A 33 -5.79 -11.49 0.22
N ILE A 34 -5.57 -11.82 -1.06
CA ILE A 34 -6.10 -13.04 -1.70
C ILE A 34 -5.50 -14.29 -1.05
N SER A 35 -4.24 -14.23 -0.61
CA SER A 35 -3.58 -15.30 0.14
C SER A 35 -4.12 -15.48 1.56
N GLY A 36 -5.07 -14.65 2.01
CA GLY A 36 -5.65 -14.74 3.35
C GLY A 36 -4.72 -14.26 4.46
N LYS A 37 -3.72 -13.42 4.14
CA LYS A 37 -2.83 -12.83 5.15
C LYS A 37 -3.60 -11.88 6.06
N SER A 38 -3.25 -11.89 7.35
CA SER A 38 -3.79 -10.97 8.35
C SER A 38 -3.47 -9.52 8.02
N ASP A 39 -4.28 -8.59 8.52
CA ASP A 39 -4.12 -7.15 8.32
C ASP A 39 -2.79 -6.61 8.89
N GLU A 40 -2.23 -7.25 9.92
CA GLU A 40 -0.91 -6.93 10.48
C GLU A 40 0.23 -7.20 9.50
N GLU A 41 0.22 -8.36 8.83
CA GLU A 41 1.21 -8.72 7.81
C GLU A 41 1.14 -7.77 6.61
N ILE A 42 -0.09 -7.40 6.20
CA ILE A 42 -0.31 -6.42 5.13
C ILE A 42 0.25 -5.05 5.54
N LYS A 43 0.06 -4.62 6.79
CA LYS A 43 0.63 -3.36 7.31
C LYS A 43 2.16 -3.38 7.35
N GLN A 44 2.77 -4.49 7.76
CA GLN A 44 4.23 -4.63 7.74
C GLN A 44 4.77 -4.54 6.31
N LEU A 45 4.16 -5.25 5.37
CA LEU A 45 4.51 -5.22 3.96
C LEU A 45 4.39 -3.82 3.36
N VAL A 46 3.30 -3.11 3.66
CA VAL A 46 3.07 -1.71 3.29
C VAL A 46 4.20 -0.81 3.84
N SER A 47 4.60 -1.00 5.09
CA SER A 47 5.67 -0.22 5.74
C SER A 47 7.04 -0.47 5.09
N GLU A 48 7.36 -1.73 4.76
CA GLU A 48 8.58 -2.08 4.04
C GLU A 48 8.62 -1.49 2.63
N LEU A 49 7.49 -1.52 1.92
CA LEU A 49 7.36 -0.92 0.59
C LEU A 49 7.55 0.61 0.65
N MET A 50 6.96 1.28 1.65
CA MET A 50 7.20 2.71 1.89
C MET A 50 8.66 3.01 2.21
N LYS A 51 9.33 2.14 2.98
CA LYS A 51 10.74 2.31 3.33
C LYS A 51 11.64 2.16 2.10
N LYS A 52 11.41 1.14 1.27
CA LYS A 52 12.07 0.98 -0.04
C LYS A 52 11.86 2.20 -0.92
N ARG A 53 10.65 2.77 -0.93
CA ARG A 53 10.37 4.00 -1.68
C ARG A 53 11.17 5.19 -1.15
N SER A 54 11.30 5.35 0.16
CA SER A 54 12.09 6.43 0.77
C SER A 54 13.59 6.32 0.49
N GLU A 55 14.09 5.13 0.15
CA GLU A 55 15.50 4.89 -0.18
C GLU A 55 15.81 5.19 -1.66
N VAL A 56 14.78 5.20 -2.51
CA VAL A 56 14.91 5.48 -3.97
C VAL A 56 14.86 6.99 -4.27
N TYR A 57 14.55 7.84 -3.28
CA TYR A 57 14.41 9.30 -3.44
C TYR A 57 15.47 10.09 -2.68
#